data_AF-A0A060YTK4-F1
#
_entry.id   AF-A0A060YTK4-F1
#
_cell.length_a   1.000
_cell.length_b   1.000
_cell.length_c   1.000
_cell.angle_alpha   90.00
_cell.angle_beta   90.00
_cell.angle_gamma   90.00
#
_symmetry.space_group_name_H-M   'P 1'
#
loop_
_entity.id
_entity.type
_entity.pdbx_description
1 polymer ?
#
loop_
_entity_poly.entity_id
_entity_poly.type
_entity_poly.pdbx_seq_one_letter_code
_entity_poly.pdbx_strand_id
1 'polypeptide(L)'
;MAAFAVTRSRCVLLSGLKAYFKTFGQVKHGAASAAVAQSELQQQSRRWYSVSHLSVQERIDRKRNAALIGGGQKRIDAQHKRGKLTARERVELLLDKDSFVECDMFVEHRCSDFGMEEDHNKFAGDSVVTGQGRINGRLVYVFSQIMDQAMMVGAPVIGLNDSGGARIQEGVESLAGYADIFLVRGRGLIRL
;
A
#
# COMPACT_ATOMS: atom_id res chain seq x y z
N MET A 1 -44.32 -68.05 22.27
CA MET A 1 -43.16 -68.95 22.50
C MET A 1 -41.88 -68.19 22.20
N ALA A 2 -40.84 -68.48 23.00
CA ALA A 2 -39.42 -68.08 22.97
C ALA A 2 -38.79 -67.76 21.58
N ALA A 3 -37.66 -67.08 21.40
CA ALA A 3 -36.72 -66.27 22.20
C ALA A 3 -35.59 -65.77 21.23
N PHE A 4 -34.59 -65.05 21.78
CA PHE A 4 -33.28 -64.65 21.22
C PHE A 4 -33.24 -63.47 20.23
N ALA A 5 -32.27 -62.56 20.24
CA ALA A 5 -31.23 -62.10 21.18
C ALA A 5 -30.53 -60.90 20.49
N VAL A 6 -29.93 -59.98 21.25
CA VAL A 6 -28.54 -59.50 21.08
C VAL A 6 -28.25 -58.48 22.18
N THR A 7 -27.24 -58.82 22.96
CA THR A 7 -26.60 -58.07 24.04
C THR A 7 -25.81 -56.89 23.47
N ARG A 8 -25.88 -55.71 24.09
CA ARG A 8 -24.82 -54.70 23.96
C ARG A 8 -24.43 -54.17 25.35
N SER A 9 -23.11 -54.13 25.54
CA SER A 9 -22.41 -53.95 26.81
C SER A 9 -22.73 -52.65 27.55
N ARG A 10 -22.56 -52.78 28.87
CA ARG A 10 -22.77 -51.85 29.97
C ARG A 10 -22.14 -50.47 29.78
N CYS A 11 -22.96 -49.44 30.00
CA CYS A 11 -22.59 -48.09 30.39
C CYS A 11 -22.86 -47.95 31.90
N VAL A 12 -21.83 -47.64 32.69
CA VAL A 12 -21.80 -47.39 34.14
C VAL A 12 -20.60 -46.43 34.30
N LEU A 13 -20.66 -45.20 34.81
CA LEU A 13 -21.26 -44.59 36.02
C LEU A 13 -21.64 -43.12 35.70
N LEU A 14 -22.79 -42.59 36.11
CA LEU A 14 -23.13 -42.04 37.46
C LEU A 14 -22.15 -40.92 37.85
N SER A 15 -22.54 -39.69 38.16
CA SER A 15 -23.64 -39.14 38.97
C SER A 15 -23.75 -37.64 38.64
N GLY A 16 -24.81 -36.88 38.89
CA GLY A 16 -26.00 -37.06 39.69
C GLY A 16 -26.83 -35.80 39.50
N LEU A 17 -27.89 -35.90 38.70
CA LEU A 17 -28.90 -34.88 38.52
C LEU A 17 -30.11 -35.33 39.35
N LYS A 18 -30.33 -34.72 40.52
CA LYS A 18 -31.65 -34.47 41.13
C LYS A 18 -31.53 -33.89 42.53
N ALA A 19 -32.58 -33.13 42.87
CA ALA A 19 -32.96 -32.60 44.17
C ALA A 19 -32.25 -31.27 44.52
N TYR A 20 -32.93 -30.20 44.94
CA TYR A 20 -34.27 -30.12 45.50
C TYR A 20 -34.75 -28.66 45.44
N PHE A 21 -35.95 -28.45 44.90
CA PHE A 21 -36.63 -27.17 44.88
C PHE A 21 -37.45 -27.03 46.17
N LYS A 22 -36.97 -26.23 47.14
CA LYS A 22 -37.77 -25.44 48.12
C LYS A 22 -36.85 -24.99 49.26
N THR A 23 -36.60 -23.69 49.34
CA THR A 23 -37.22 -22.85 50.39
C THR A 23 -37.13 -21.38 49.99
N PHE A 24 -38.29 -20.72 49.96
CA PHE A 24 -38.43 -19.27 50.01
C PHE A 24 -37.56 -18.68 51.13
N GLY A 25 -36.77 -17.67 50.81
CA GLY A 25 -35.89 -17.01 51.78
C GLY A 25 -35.37 -15.67 51.26
N GLN A 26 -36.24 -14.66 51.32
CA GLN A 26 -35.97 -13.22 51.40
C GLN A 26 -34.92 -12.56 50.48
N VAL A 27 -35.46 -11.67 49.65
CA VAL A 27 -34.80 -10.51 49.02
C VAL A 27 -33.85 -9.80 49.99
N LYS A 28 -32.58 -9.61 49.56
CA LYS A 28 -31.76 -8.47 49.97
C LYS A 28 -31.08 -7.89 48.74
N HIS A 29 -31.37 -6.62 48.50
CA HIS A 29 -30.75 -5.78 47.48
C HIS A 29 -29.22 -5.76 47.65
N GLY A 30 -28.51 -5.96 46.56
CA GLY A 30 -27.04 -5.89 46.52
C GLY A 30 -26.55 -5.79 45.08
N ALA A 31 -26.68 -4.60 44.50
CA ALA A 31 -26.16 -4.25 43.18
C ALA A 31 -24.62 -4.18 43.21
N ALA A 32 -23.94 -5.33 43.27
CA ALA A 32 -22.48 -5.38 43.27
C ALA A 32 -21.97 -6.74 42.76
N SER A 33 -22.33 -7.12 41.53
CA SER A 33 -21.70 -8.28 40.86
C SER A 33 -21.68 -8.19 39.33
N ALA A 34 -22.39 -7.24 38.72
CA ALA A 34 -22.36 -7.05 37.26
C ALA A 34 -21.10 -6.33 36.74
N ALA A 35 -20.35 -5.61 37.61
CA ALA A 35 -19.22 -4.79 37.18
C ALA A 35 -17.92 -5.58 36.92
N VAL A 36 -17.70 -6.68 37.63
CA VAL A 36 -16.45 -7.48 37.54
C VAL A 36 -16.46 -8.42 36.33
N ALA A 37 -17.65 -8.90 35.93
CA ALA A 37 -17.78 -9.79 34.77
C ALA A 37 -17.64 -9.05 33.41
N GLN A 38 -17.90 -7.74 33.37
CA GLN A 38 -17.76 -6.95 32.14
C GLN A 38 -16.30 -6.53 31.87
N SER A 39 -15.49 -6.34 32.91
CA SER A 39 -14.09 -5.95 32.76
C SER A 39 -13.21 -7.06 32.15
N GLU A 40 -13.51 -8.32 32.45
CA GLU A 40 -12.74 -9.46 31.92
C GLU A 40 -13.01 -9.72 30.43
N LEU A 41 -14.26 -9.53 29.99
CA LEU A 41 -14.63 -9.60 28.57
C LEU A 41 -14.03 -8.42 27.77
N GLN A 42 -13.93 -7.23 28.36
CA GLN A 42 -13.23 -6.09 27.75
C GLN A 42 -11.71 -6.28 27.70
N GLN A 43 -11.11 -6.96 28.68
CA GLN A 43 -9.68 -7.30 28.66
C GLN A 43 -9.35 -8.42 27.67
N GLN A 44 -10.22 -9.42 27.49
CA GLN A 44 -10.03 -10.46 26.48
C GLN A 44 -10.17 -9.95 25.05
N SER A 45 -11.04 -8.97 24.79
CA SER A 45 -11.18 -8.34 23.47
C SER A 45 -9.93 -7.55 23.05
N ARG A 46 -9.12 -7.05 23.99
CA ARG A 46 -7.88 -6.31 23.67
C ARG A 46 -6.73 -7.21 23.26
N ARG A 47 -6.80 -8.51 23.54
CA ARG A 47 -5.72 -9.46 23.30
C ARG A 47 -5.68 -10.02 21.87
N TRP A 48 -6.73 -9.83 21.09
CA TRP A 48 -6.82 -10.34 19.71
C TRP A 48 -6.27 -9.37 18.63
N TYR A 49 -5.83 -8.18 19.03
CA TYR A 49 -5.15 -7.23 18.13
C TYR A 49 -3.63 -7.16 18.36
N SER A 50 -3.02 -8.20 18.93
CA SER A 50 -1.55 -8.29 18.97
C SER A 50 -1.01 -8.78 17.63
N VAL A 51 -1.28 -8.04 16.56
CA VAL A 51 -0.42 -8.12 15.38
C VAL A 51 0.82 -7.32 15.73
N SER A 52 2.00 -7.91 15.55
CA SER A 52 3.31 -7.28 15.70
C SER A 52 3.43 -6.13 14.69
N HIS A 53 2.85 -5.00 15.05
CA HIS A 53 2.40 -3.96 14.13
C HIS A 53 3.33 -2.75 14.30
N LEU A 54 4.39 -2.64 13.48
CA LEU A 54 4.89 -1.32 13.12
C LEU A 54 3.69 -0.51 12.65
N SER A 55 3.36 0.62 13.28
CA SER A 55 2.14 1.39 12.97
C SER A 55 1.97 1.52 11.45
N VAL A 56 0.75 1.52 10.90
CA VAL A 56 0.58 1.45 9.43
C VAL A 56 1.31 2.65 8.81
N GLN A 57 1.31 3.74 9.58
CA GLN A 57 2.13 4.91 9.44
C GLN A 57 3.63 4.63 9.29
N GLU A 58 4.28 3.96 10.25
CA GLU A 58 5.70 3.59 10.16
C GLU A 58 6.04 2.79 8.89
N ARG A 59 5.13 1.89 8.46
CA ARG A 59 5.34 1.12 7.23
C ARG A 59 5.28 2.01 5.98
N ILE A 60 4.32 2.93 5.93
CA ILE A 60 4.19 3.89 4.83
C ILE A 60 5.40 4.83 4.82
N ASP A 61 5.80 5.36 5.97
CA ASP A 61 6.92 6.30 6.07
C ASP A 61 8.24 5.64 5.68
N ARG A 62 8.45 4.38 6.07
CA ARG A 62 9.60 3.59 5.59
C ARG A 62 9.59 3.45 4.07
N LYS A 63 8.44 3.13 3.47
CA LYS A 63 8.33 3.03 1.99
C LYS A 63 8.55 4.38 1.31
N ARG A 64 8.05 5.48 1.88
CA ARG A 64 8.30 6.84 1.35
C ARG A 64 9.79 7.14 1.33
N ASN A 65 10.46 6.91 2.46
CA ASN A 65 11.89 7.18 2.58
C ASN A 65 12.71 6.34 1.59
N ALA A 66 12.34 5.07 1.38
CA ALA A 66 12.97 4.24 0.36
C ALA A 66 12.73 4.77 -1.06
N ALA A 67 11.50 5.20 -1.38
CA ALA A 67 11.15 5.74 -2.68
C ALA A 67 11.86 7.07 -3.00
N LEU A 68 12.09 7.91 -1.99
CA LEU A 68 12.85 9.16 -2.11
C LEU A 68 14.31 8.91 -2.51
N ILE A 69 14.93 7.87 -1.95
CA ILE A 69 16.30 7.45 -2.31
C ILE A 69 16.32 6.80 -3.71
N GLY A 70 15.23 6.16 -4.13
CA GLY A 70 15.06 5.59 -5.47
C GLY A 70 16.11 4.52 -5.79
N GLY A 71 16.91 4.74 -6.84
CA GLY A 71 17.95 3.81 -7.31
C GLY A 71 19.17 3.65 -6.38
N GLY A 72 19.14 4.25 -5.19
CA GLY A 72 20.20 4.15 -4.18
C GLY A 72 21.23 5.27 -4.25
N GLN A 73 21.87 5.54 -3.11
CA GLN A 73 22.84 6.64 -2.96
C GLN A 73 23.96 6.60 -4.00
N LYS A 74 24.48 5.40 -4.32
CA LYS A 74 25.53 5.22 -5.33
C LYS A 74 25.17 5.80 -6.69
N ARG A 75 23.89 5.68 -7.13
CA ARG A 75 23.43 6.21 -8.41
C ARG A 75 23.24 7.73 -8.35
N ILE A 76 22.79 8.26 -7.21
CA ILE A 76 22.69 9.70 -6.95
C ILE A 76 24.08 10.34 -7.03
N ASP A 77 25.06 9.80 -6.30
CA ASP A 77 26.43 10.31 -6.27
C ASP A 77 27.07 10.25 -7.66
N ALA A 78 26.81 9.19 -8.43
CA ALA A 78 27.29 9.07 -9.80
C ALA A 78 26.68 10.12 -10.75
N GLN A 79 25.41 10.50 -10.56
CA GLN A 79 24.78 11.58 -11.31
C GLN A 79 25.39 12.94 -10.95
N HIS A 80 25.54 13.22 -9.66
CA HIS A 80 26.15 14.47 -9.18
C HIS A 80 27.60 14.60 -9.62
N LYS A 81 28.37 13.51 -9.61
CA LYS A 81 29.75 13.47 -10.13
C LYS A 81 29.82 13.82 -11.62
N ARG A 82 28.76 13.53 -12.38
CA ARG A 82 28.64 13.91 -13.80
C ARG A 82 28.11 15.33 -14.00
N GLY A 83 27.88 16.10 -12.93
CA GLY A 83 27.29 17.43 -12.98
C GLY A 83 25.80 17.43 -13.33
N LYS A 84 25.13 16.27 -13.21
CA LYS A 84 23.71 16.13 -13.48
C LYS A 84 22.92 16.11 -12.17
N LEU A 85 21.79 16.81 -12.16
CA LEU A 85 20.81 16.72 -11.10
C LEU A 85 19.97 15.45 -11.25
N THR A 86 19.48 14.92 -10.14
CA THR A 86 18.48 13.86 -10.08
C THR A 86 17.13 14.34 -10.64
N ALA A 87 16.22 13.41 -10.94
CA ALA A 87 14.89 13.77 -11.43
C ALA A 87 14.14 14.70 -10.46
N ARG A 88 14.12 14.37 -9.16
CA ARG A 88 13.43 15.17 -8.13
C ARG A 88 14.04 16.57 -7.98
N GLU A 89 15.37 16.68 -7.98
CA GLU A 89 16.06 17.98 -7.92
C GLU A 89 15.71 18.86 -9.13
N ARG A 90 15.57 18.29 -10.34
CA ARG A 90 15.15 19.06 -11.51
C ARG A 90 13.71 19.56 -11.39
N VAL A 91 12.83 18.73 -10.84
CA VAL A 91 11.43 19.12 -10.59
C VAL A 91 11.35 20.25 -9.58
N GLU A 92 12.11 20.14 -8.49
CA GLU A 92 12.16 21.17 -7.45
C GLU A 92 12.70 22.51 -7.96
N LEU A 93 13.66 22.51 -8.89
CA LEU A 93 14.16 23.73 -9.52
C LEU A 93 13.17 24.34 -10.53
N LEU A 94 12.37 23.51 -11.19
CA LEU A 94 11.45 23.95 -12.23
C LEU A 94 10.17 24.54 -11.66
N LEU A 95 9.67 23.96 -10.56
CA LEU A 95 8.39 24.30 -9.96
C LEU A 95 8.53 25.31 -8.82
N ASP A 96 7.43 25.98 -8.51
CA ASP A 96 7.32 26.85 -7.34
C ASP A 96 7.56 26.02 -6.07
N LYS A 97 8.25 26.60 -5.08
CA LYS A 97 8.54 25.95 -3.79
C LYS A 97 7.27 25.42 -3.14
N ASP A 98 7.36 24.22 -2.58
CA ASP A 98 6.27 23.51 -1.90
C ASP A 98 4.99 23.30 -2.74
N SER A 99 5.09 23.41 -4.07
CA SER A 99 3.94 23.20 -4.97
C SER A 99 3.84 21.78 -5.53
N PHE A 100 4.95 21.03 -5.53
CA PHE A 100 5.02 19.72 -6.17
C PHE A 100 4.32 18.65 -5.33
N VAL A 101 3.42 17.91 -5.97
CA VAL A 101 2.74 16.74 -5.42
C VAL A 101 3.07 15.55 -6.32
N GLU A 102 3.92 14.67 -5.81
CA GLU A 102 4.34 13.45 -6.52
C GLU A 102 3.19 12.44 -6.60
N CYS A 103 2.95 11.92 -7.80
CA CYS A 103 2.02 10.83 -8.08
C CYS A 103 2.80 9.52 -8.23
N ASP A 104 2.16 8.39 -7.90
CA ASP A 104 2.68 7.05 -8.19
C ASP A 104 4.05 6.70 -7.60
N MET A 105 4.45 7.38 -6.52
CA MET A 105 5.73 7.16 -5.81
C MET A 105 5.98 5.69 -5.38
N PHE A 106 4.93 4.89 -5.18
CA PHE A 106 5.05 3.49 -4.74
C PHE A 106 4.85 2.48 -5.88
N VAL A 107 4.69 2.93 -7.13
CA VAL A 107 4.50 2.04 -8.26
C VAL A 107 5.82 1.35 -8.60
N GLU A 108 5.73 0.06 -8.89
CA GLU A 108 6.83 -0.80 -9.32
C GLU A 108 6.39 -1.51 -10.61
N HIS A 109 7.34 -1.88 -11.47
CA HIS A 109 7.04 -2.69 -12.64
C HIS A 109 6.50 -4.08 -12.23
N ARG A 110 5.75 -4.70 -13.13
CA ARG A 110 5.17 -6.04 -12.92
C ARG A 110 5.88 -7.16 -13.70
N CYS A 111 6.85 -6.79 -14.54
CA CYS A 111 7.64 -7.76 -15.31
C CYS A 111 8.40 -8.71 -14.37
N SER A 112 8.31 -10.01 -14.64
CA SER A 112 9.04 -11.08 -13.95
C SER A 112 10.17 -11.68 -14.79
N ASP A 113 10.17 -11.40 -16.10
CA ASP A 113 11.15 -11.95 -17.04
C ASP A 113 12.56 -11.37 -16.82
N PHE A 114 13.58 -12.10 -17.28
CA PHE A 114 14.99 -11.68 -17.28
C PHE A 114 15.53 -11.22 -15.90
N GLY A 115 15.02 -11.77 -14.81
CA GLY A 115 15.45 -11.41 -13.44
C GLY A 115 14.88 -10.08 -12.94
N MET A 116 13.88 -9.52 -13.62
CA MET A 116 13.21 -8.29 -13.19
C MET A 116 12.46 -8.48 -11.86
N GLU A 117 12.02 -9.69 -11.53
CA GLU A 117 11.33 -9.97 -10.27
C GLU A 117 12.20 -9.79 -9.01
N GLU A 118 13.53 -9.80 -9.17
CA GLU A 118 14.46 -9.66 -8.04
C GLU A 118 14.35 -8.28 -7.39
N ASP A 119 14.42 -8.23 -6.05
CA ASP A 119 14.28 -6.99 -5.26
C ASP A 119 15.26 -5.89 -5.67
N HIS A 120 16.43 -6.26 -6.22
CA HIS A 120 17.43 -5.31 -6.66
C HIS A 120 17.07 -4.57 -7.97
N ASN A 121 16.10 -5.10 -8.73
CA ASN A 121 15.56 -4.50 -9.96
C ASN A 121 14.22 -3.79 -9.73
N LYS A 122 13.62 -3.94 -8.55
CA LYS A 122 12.40 -3.21 -8.16
C LYS A 122 12.73 -1.83 -7.64
N PHE A 123 12.46 -0.82 -8.47
CA PHE A 123 12.62 0.58 -8.11
C PHE A 123 11.25 1.22 -7.94
N ALA A 124 11.05 1.91 -6.81
CA ALA A 124 9.85 2.70 -6.55
C ALA A 124 9.73 3.87 -7.54
N GLY A 125 8.50 4.16 -7.97
CA GLY A 125 8.20 5.10 -9.06
C GLY A 125 8.59 4.57 -10.44
N ASP A 126 9.01 3.31 -10.55
CA ASP A 126 9.49 2.68 -11.79
C ASP A 126 10.55 3.51 -12.56
N SER A 127 11.48 4.13 -11.81
CA SER A 127 12.52 5.04 -12.33
C SER A 127 12.00 6.34 -12.96
N VAL A 128 10.73 6.69 -12.74
CA VAL A 128 10.08 7.89 -13.25
C VAL A 128 9.52 8.69 -12.09
N VAL A 129 9.68 10.01 -12.15
CA VAL A 129 9.01 10.94 -11.21
C VAL A 129 7.88 11.62 -11.95
N THR A 130 6.65 11.42 -11.48
CA THR A 130 5.44 12.04 -12.05
C THR A 130 4.72 12.85 -10.99
N GLY A 131 4.00 13.89 -11.40
CA GLY A 131 3.19 14.65 -10.46
C GLY A 131 2.72 15.98 -11.01
N GLN A 132 2.05 16.75 -10.16
CA GLN A 132 1.56 18.09 -10.50
C GLN A 132 2.24 19.14 -9.63
N GLY A 133 2.33 20.37 -10.13
CA GLY A 133 2.81 21.49 -9.33
C GLY A 133 2.46 22.82 -9.97
N ARG A 134 3.17 23.88 -9.57
CA ARG A 134 2.92 25.23 -10.07
C ARG A 134 4.18 25.83 -10.67
N ILE A 135 4.01 26.63 -11.72
CA ILE A 135 5.06 27.52 -12.25
C ILE A 135 4.46 28.92 -12.33
N ASN A 136 5.02 29.86 -11.57
CA ASN A 136 4.48 31.22 -11.46
C ASN A 136 2.98 31.20 -11.10
N GLY A 137 2.58 30.32 -10.19
CA GLY A 137 1.20 30.14 -9.74
C GLY A 137 0.28 29.35 -10.69
N ARG A 138 0.72 29.04 -11.92
CA ARG A 138 -0.06 28.29 -12.91
C ARG A 138 0.10 26.79 -12.69
N LEU A 139 -1.00 26.04 -12.69
CA LEU A 139 -0.98 24.58 -12.57
C LEU A 139 -0.26 23.97 -13.78
N VAL A 140 0.70 23.09 -13.52
CA VAL A 140 1.42 22.32 -14.53
C VAL A 140 1.52 20.86 -14.10
N TYR A 141 1.59 19.96 -15.08
CA TYR A 141 1.83 18.54 -14.86
C TYR A 141 3.25 18.19 -15.33
N VAL A 142 3.94 17.36 -14.56
CA VAL A 142 5.30 16.91 -14.84
C VAL A 142 5.29 15.43 -15.20
N PHE A 143 5.84 15.13 -16.39
CA PHE A 143 5.95 13.83 -17.03
C PHE A 143 4.68 13.30 -17.74
N SER A 144 4.88 12.22 -18.50
CA SER A 144 3.97 11.72 -19.54
C SER A 144 2.85 10.80 -19.07
N GLN A 145 3.00 10.08 -17.95
CA GLN A 145 2.00 9.10 -17.50
C GLN A 145 0.70 9.77 -17.00
N ILE A 146 0.77 11.05 -16.65
CA ILE A 146 -0.35 11.85 -16.15
C ILE A 146 -0.95 12.78 -17.24
N MET A 147 -0.62 12.54 -18.52
CA MET A 147 -1.08 13.41 -19.60
C MET A 147 -2.61 13.46 -19.73
N ASP A 148 -3.31 12.35 -19.47
CA ASP A 148 -4.78 12.34 -19.52
C ASP A 148 -5.38 13.30 -18.49
N GLN A 149 -4.83 13.32 -17.26
CA GLN A 149 -5.28 14.25 -16.22
C GLN A 149 -5.01 15.71 -16.62
N ALA A 150 -3.85 15.98 -17.20
CA ALA A 150 -3.50 17.32 -17.68
C ALA A 150 -4.42 17.78 -18.82
N MET A 151 -4.78 16.89 -19.74
CA MET A 151 -5.72 17.16 -20.83
C MET A 151 -7.12 17.47 -20.28
N MET A 152 -7.59 16.71 -19.28
CA MET A 152 -8.90 16.94 -18.66
C MET A 152 -9.01 18.31 -17.98
N VAL A 153 -7.92 18.78 -17.36
CA VAL A 153 -7.87 20.07 -16.65
C VAL A 153 -7.45 21.24 -17.57
N GLY A 154 -6.95 20.95 -18.77
CA GLY A 154 -6.44 21.96 -19.70
C GLY A 154 -5.12 22.59 -19.23
N ALA A 155 -4.30 21.84 -18.49
CA ALA A 155 -3.02 22.31 -17.95
C ALA A 155 -1.84 21.86 -18.83
N PRO A 156 -0.76 22.67 -18.91
CA PRO A 156 0.44 22.29 -19.66
C PRO A 156 1.15 21.08 -19.01
N VAL A 157 1.76 20.25 -19.86
CA VAL A 157 2.59 19.10 -19.45
C VAL A 157 4.04 19.37 -19.78
N ILE A 158 4.93 19.17 -18.82
CA ILE A 158 6.37 19.32 -18.99
C ILE A 158 7.03 17.95 -18.86
N GLY A 159 7.72 17.51 -19.92
CA GLY A 159 8.45 16.25 -19.93
C GLY A 159 9.95 16.45 -19.72
N LEU A 160 10.50 15.96 -18.61
CA LEU A 160 11.95 15.90 -18.37
C LEU A 160 12.46 14.50 -18.73
N ASN A 161 13.15 14.37 -19.87
CA ASN A 161 13.67 13.08 -20.33
C ASN A 161 15.17 12.93 -20.02
N ASP A 162 15.53 11.88 -19.29
CA ASP A 162 16.91 11.43 -19.07
C ASP A 162 16.94 9.89 -19.03
N SER A 163 16.27 9.28 -20.01
CA SER A 163 16.13 7.82 -20.14
C SER A 163 16.88 7.29 -21.36
N GLY A 164 17.27 6.01 -21.29
CA GLY A 164 17.96 5.31 -22.39
C GLY A 164 17.04 4.75 -23.48
N GLY A 165 15.71 4.92 -23.36
CA GLY A 165 14.74 4.30 -24.26
C GLY A 165 13.83 3.28 -23.57
N ALA A 166 13.22 2.40 -24.36
CA ALA A 166 12.41 1.27 -23.89
C ALA A 166 13.28 0.22 -23.19
N ARG A 167 12.76 -0.40 -22.13
CA ARG A 167 13.49 -1.46 -21.41
C ARG A 167 13.41 -2.75 -22.21
N ILE A 168 14.57 -3.29 -22.57
CA ILE A 168 14.68 -4.49 -23.41
C ILE A 168 14.08 -5.71 -22.68
N GLN A 169 14.23 -5.77 -21.35
CA GLN A 169 13.74 -6.85 -20.49
C GLN A 169 12.20 -6.94 -20.45
N GLU A 170 11.51 -5.82 -20.67
CA GLU A 170 10.05 -5.77 -20.71
C GLU A 170 9.50 -5.99 -22.14
N GLY A 171 10.40 -6.09 -23.13
CA GLY A 171 10.05 -6.41 -24.51
C GLY A 171 8.98 -5.49 -25.10
N VAL A 172 7.91 -6.10 -25.62
CA VAL A 172 6.83 -5.40 -26.33
C VAL A 172 5.97 -4.53 -25.42
N GLU A 173 5.89 -4.83 -24.11
CA GLU A 173 5.13 -4.02 -23.15
C GLU A 173 5.76 -2.62 -23.01
N SER A 174 7.09 -2.59 -22.92
CA SER A 174 7.86 -1.35 -22.89
C SER A 174 7.69 -0.53 -24.18
N LEU A 175 7.55 -1.18 -25.35
CA LEU A 175 7.28 -0.51 -26.63
C LEU A 175 5.85 0.06 -26.72
N ALA A 176 4.87 -0.68 -26.21
CA ALA A 176 3.48 -0.21 -26.15
C ALA A 176 3.37 1.08 -25.32
N GLY A 177 4.07 1.15 -24.18
CA GLY A 177 4.14 2.37 -23.36
C GLY A 177 4.70 3.58 -24.13
N TYR A 178 5.70 3.39 -25.01
CA TYR A 178 6.17 4.46 -25.88
C TYR A 178 5.11 4.90 -26.91
N ALA A 179 4.38 3.94 -27.50
CA ALA A 179 3.32 4.24 -28.46
C ALA A 179 2.22 5.11 -27.84
N ASP A 180 1.81 4.82 -26.60
CA ASP A 180 0.81 5.60 -25.87
C ASP A 180 1.27 7.04 -25.65
N ILE A 181 2.54 7.24 -25.25
CA ILE A 181 3.13 8.57 -25.08
C ILE A 181 3.09 9.37 -26.40
N PHE A 182 3.40 8.75 -27.53
CA PHE A 182 3.37 9.41 -28.84
C PHE A 182 1.95 9.72 -29.29
N LEU A 183 1.01 8.81 -29.04
CA LEU A 183 -0.40 9.01 -29.38
C LEU A 183 -0.97 10.21 -28.63
N VAL A 184 -0.68 10.33 -27.33
CA VAL A 184 -1.16 11.45 -26.52
C VAL A 184 -0.49 12.76 -26.93
N ARG A 185 0.81 12.75 -27.24
CA ARG A 185 1.50 13.93 -27.81
C ARG A 185 0.88 14.41 -29.12
N GLY A 186 0.45 13.49 -29.99
CA GLY A 186 -0.22 13.81 -31.25
C GLY A 186 -1.55 14.53 -31.09
N ARG A 187 -2.16 14.48 -29.89
CA ARG A 187 -3.48 15.08 -29.59
C ARG A 187 -3.43 16.53 -29.09
N GLY A 188 -2.27 17.20 -29.13
CA GLY A 188 -2.18 18.66 -28.94
C GLY A 188 -1.42 19.14 -27.71
N LEU A 189 -0.27 18.52 -27.36
CA LEU A 189 0.57 18.99 -26.26
C LEU A 189 1.42 20.22 -26.67
N ILE A 190 1.41 21.28 -25.84
CA ILE A 190 2.22 22.49 -26.06
C ILE A 190 3.72 22.15 -25.95
N ARG A 191 4.48 22.59 -26.96
CA ARG A 191 5.94 22.45 -27.06
C ARG A 191 6.61 23.61 -26.33
N LEU A 192 7.41 23.31 -25.30
CA LEU A 192 8.40 24.23 -24.73
C LEU A 192 9.80 23.69 -25.03
#